data_AF-A0A7V5H385-F1
#
_entry.id   AF-A0A7V5H385-F1
#
_cell.length_a   1.000
_cell.length_b   1.000
_cell.length_c   1.000
_cell.angle_alpha   90.00
_cell.angle_beta   90.00
_cell.angle_gamma   90.00
#
_symmetry.space_group_name_H-M   'P 1'
#
loop_
_entity.id
_entity.type
_entity.pdbx_description
1 polymer ?
#
loop_
_entity_poly.entity_id
_entity_poly.type
_entity_poly.pdbx_seq_one_letter_code
_entity_poly.pdbx_strand_id
1 'polypeptide(L)'
;MKINPKYLLFSSLALLLVALVLHVNIFFGLENIPYSIDLFLTAAMVIVWLVSSHLLKQLQKFQPSLTPLQVLRLNTPVWLPFFVVFTGLYAIFNMGMMIRTCWAGNNLRGISGFWIFFFALGLLISWAKMNQQKSAHTEENDE
;
A
#
# COMPACT_ATOMS: atom_id res chain seq x y z
N MET A 1 -17.37 -12.34 -2.07
CA MET A 1 -16.79 -11.92 -3.37
C MET A 1 -15.33 -12.37 -3.42
N LYS A 2 -14.91 -13.16 -4.41
CA LYS A 2 -13.50 -13.54 -4.58
C LYS A 2 -12.76 -12.36 -5.23
N ILE A 3 -11.93 -11.64 -4.46
CA ILE A 3 -11.14 -10.52 -4.98
C ILE A 3 -9.85 -11.08 -5.56
N ASN A 4 -9.60 -10.85 -6.84
CA ASN A 4 -8.38 -11.30 -7.51
C ASN A 4 -7.21 -10.38 -7.12
N PRO A 5 -6.12 -10.92 -6.53
CA PRO A 5 -4.99 -10.11 -6.06
C PRO A 5 -4.27 -9.39 -7.21
N LYS A 6 -4.38 -9.87 -8.46
CA LYS A 6 -3.81 -9.18 -9.64
C LYS A 6 -4.41 -7.79 -9.82
N TYR A 7 -5.72 -7.63 -9.65
CA TYR A 7 -6.37 -6.32 -9.80
C TYR A 7 -5.91 -5.35 -8.72
N LEU A 8 -5.76 -5.84 -7.47
CA LEU A 8 -5.23 -5.01 -6.39
C LEU A 8 -3.77 -4.63 -6.62
N LEU A 9 -2.96 -5.53 -7.18
CA LEU A 9 -1.57 -5.24 -7.55
C LEU A 9 -1.52 -4.10 -8.57
N PHE A 10 -2.22 -4.23 -9.71
CA PHE A 10 -2.17 -3.22 -10.77
C PHE A 10 -2.79 -1.89 -10.35
N SER A 11 -3.91 -1.91 -9.62
CA SER A 11 -4.53 -0.69 -9.13
C SER A 11 -3.65 0.01 -8.09
N SER A 12 -3.04 -0.73 -7.17
CA SER A 12 -2.10 -0.18 -6.19
C SER A 12 -0.86 0.40 -6.86
N LEU A 13 -0.35 -0.23 -7.92
CA LEU A 13 0.80 0.30 -8.68
C LEU A 13 0.45 1.64 -9.33
N ALA A 14 -0.68 1.69 -10.04
CA ALA A 14 -1.12 2.91 -10.73
C ALA A 14 -1.39 4.05 -9.73
N LEU A 15 -2.09 3.75 -8.64
CA LEU A 15 -2.39 4.73 -7.59
C LEU A 15 -1.14 5.19 -6.84
N LEU A 16 -0.16 4.31 -6.63
CA LEU A 16 1.14 4.67 -6.04
C LEU A 16 1.88 5.68 -6.93
N LEU A 17 1.92 5.45 -8.24
CA LEU A 17 2.56 6.39 -9.18
C LEU A 17 1.86 7.76 -9.17
N VAL A 18 0.53 7.77 -9.22
CA VAL A 18 -0.26 9.01 -9.11
C VAL A 18 0.00 9.72 -7.79
N ALA A 19 -0.03 8.99 -6.67
CA ALA A 19 0.22 9.55 -5.34
C ALA A 19 1.63 10.11 -5.21
N LEU A 20 2.65 9.47 -5.79
CA LEU A 20 4.03 9.97 -5.81
C LEU A 20 4.14 11.28 -6.59
N VAL A 21 3.56 11.35 -7.80
CA VAL A 21 3.57 12.57 -8.62
C VAL A 21 2.88 13.71 -7.87
N LEU A 22 1.72 13.46 -7.28
CA LEU A 22 1.01 14.47 -6.50
C LEU A 22 1.80 14.87 -5.25
N HIS A 23 2.40 13.91 -4.53
CA HIS A 23 3.20 14.20 -3.35
C HIS A 23 4.40 15.08 -3.67
N VAL A 24 5.07 14.86 -4.81
CA VAL A 24 6.16 15.72 -5.28
C VAL A 24 5.65 17.13 -5.60
N ASN A 25 4.52 17.26 -6.29
CA ASN A 25 3.90 18.57 -6.57
C ASN A 25 3.53 19.31 -5.27
N ILE A 26 2.96 18.58 -4.29
CA ILE A 26 2.66 19.08 -2.95
C ILE A 26 3.93 19.56 -2.24
N PHE A 27 4.99 18.76 -2.30
CA PHE A 27 6.26 19.09 -1.64
C PHE A 27 6.92 20.35 -2.22
N PHE A 28 6.82 20.55 -3.54
CA PHE A 28 7.33 21.76 -4.21
C PHE A 28 6.40 22.98 -4.07
N GLY A 29 5.24 22.85 -3.43
CA GLY A 29 4.29 23.94 -3.25
C GLY A 29 3.60 24.37 -4.56
N LEU A 30 3.57 23.51 -5.58
CA LEU A 30 2.98 23.78 -6.90
C LEU A 30 1.45 23.51 -6.92
N GLU A 31 0.80 23.65 -5.77
CA GLU A 31 -0.47 22.97 -5.48
C GLU A 31 -1.69 23.71 -6.03
N ASN A 32 -2.35 23.12 -7.01
CA ASN A 32 -3.77 23.32 -7.30
C ASN A 32 -4.41 21.93 -7.46
N ILE A 33 -4.41 21.13 -6.39
CA ILE A 33 -5.05 19.82 -6.40
C ILE A 33 -6.55 20.02 -6.11
N PRO A 34 -7.45 19.65 -7.04
CA PRO A 34 -8.88 19.70 -6.78
C PRO A 34 -9.24 18.78 -5.61
N TYR A 35 -10.14 19.24 -4.74
CA TYR A 35 -10.64 18.46 -3.60
C TYR A 35 -11.21 17.08 -3.99
N SER A 36 -11.77 16.96 -5.21
CA SER A 36 -12.24 15.69 -5.74
C SER A 36 -11.13 14.64 -5.91
N ILE A 37 -9.90 15.06 -6.26
CA ILE A 37 -8.75 14.17 -6.40
C ILE A 37 -8.28 13.69 -5.03
N ASP A 38 -8.19 14.58 -4.04
CA ASP A 38 -7.90 14.23 -2.64
C ASP A 38 -8.90 13.18 -2.12
N LEU A 39 -10.20 13.47 -2.21
CA LEU A 39 -11.24 12.53 -1.78
C LEU A 39 -11.15 11.18 -2.50
N PHE A 40 -10.90 11.19 -3.81
CA PHE A 40 -10.75 9.97 -4.60
C PHE A 40 -9.57 9.13 -4.10
N LEU A 41 -8.40 9.74 -3.91
CA LEU A 41 -7.20 9.03 -3.44
C LEU A 41 -7.35 8.52 -2.02
N THR A 42 -7.97 9.31 -1.15
CA THR A 42 -8.25 8.93 0.23
C THR A 42 -9.27 7.77 0.28
N ALA A 43 -10.33 7.80 -0.53
CA ALA A 43 -11.26 6.68 -0.64
C ALA A 43 -10.58 5.42 -1.20
N ALA A 44 -9.77 5.57 -2.26
CA ALA A 44 -9.01 4.47 -2.85
C ALA A 44 -8.03 3.85 -1.84
N MET A 45 -7.36 4.68 -1.03
CA MET A 45 -6.49 4.26 0.07
C MET A 45 -7.23 3.37 1.07
N VAL A 46 -8.43 3.80 1.51
CA VAL A 46 -9.27 3.02 2.44
C VAL A 46 -9.68 1.69 1.80
N ILE A 47 -10.08 1.68 0.53
CA ILE A 47 -10.41 0.44 -0.19
C ILE A 47 -9.20 -0.49 -0.24
N VAL A 48 -8.02 0.01 -0.63
CA VAL A 48 -6.79 -0.78 -0.68
C VAL A 48 -6.46 -1.35 0.69
N TRP A 49 -6.60 -0.58 1.76
CA TRP A 49 -6.40 -1.06 3.13
C TRP A 49 -7.35 -2.19 3.50
N LEU A 50 -8.65 -2.05 3.23
CA LEU A 50 -9.66 -3.07 3.56
C LEU A 50 -9.42 -4.36 2.80
N VAL A 51 -9.16 -4.29 1.49
CA VAL A 51 -8.88 -5.47 0.66
C VAL A 51 -7.57 -6.13 1.08
N SER A 52 -6.52 -5.34 1.31
CA SER A 52 -5.22 -5.85 1.76
C SER A 52 -5.34 -6.55 3.11
N SER A 53 -6.09 -5.98 4.06
CA SER A 53 -6.35 -6.61 5.35
C SER A 53 -7.07 -7.96 5.22
N HIS A 54 -8.03 -8.05 4.29
CA HIS A 54 -8.70 -9.31 4.00
C HIS A 54 -7.75 -10.34 3.38
N LEU A 55 -6.94 -9.95 2.41
CA LEU A 55 -5.96 -10.85 1.77
C LEU A 55 -4.86 -11.30 2.72
N LEU A 56 -4.40 -10.43 3.62
CA LEU A 56 -3.43 -10.78 4.66
C LEU A 56 -4.00 -11.83 5.62
N LYS A 57 -5.25 -11.66 6.05
CA LYS A 57 -5.95 -12.69 6.86
C LYS A 57 -6.03 -14.03 6.12
N GLN A 58 -6.29 -14.01 4.81
CA GLN A 58 -6.28 -15.24 4.01
C GLN A 58 -4.89 -15.85 3.93
N LEU A 59 -3.85 -15.05 3.65
CA LEU A 59 -2.45 -15.48 3.60
C LEU A 59 -2.04 -16.21 4.89
N GLN A 60 -2.36 -15.63 6.04
CA GLN A 60 -2.04 -16.21 7.35
C GLN A 60 -2.77 -17.53 7.63
N LYS A 61 -4.00 -17.71 7.13
CA LYS A 61 -4.73 -18.99 7.32
C LYS A 61 -4.01 -20.18 6.71
N PHE A 62 -3.25 -19.99 5.64
CA PHE A 62 -2.47 -21.05 5.00
C PHE A 62 -1.13 -21.32 5.70
N GLN A 63 -0.66 -20.41 6.55
CA GLN A 63 0.62 -20.53 7.28
C GLN A 63 0.45 -20.02 8.72
N PRO A 64 -0.38 -20.69 9.56
CA PRO A 64 -0.74 -20.19 10.89
C PRO A 64 0.43 -20.18 11.88
N SER A 65 1.46 -20.99 11.64
CA SER A 65 2.67 -21.06 12.46
C SER A 65 3.59 -19.84 12.27
N LEU A 66 3.39 -19.04 11.22
CA LEU A 66 4.25 -17.91 10.88
C LEU A 66 3.58 -16.58 11.22
N THR A 67 4.38 -15.63 11.70
CA THR A 67 3.90 -14.26 11.92
C THR A 67 3.54 -13.60 10.58
N PRO A 68 2.59 -12.65 10.53
CA PRO A 68 2.16 -12.04 9.26
C PRO A 68 3.31 -11.39 8.50
N LEU A 69 4.28 -10.80 9.21
CA LEU A 69 5.46 -10.21 8.60
C LEU A 69 6.37 -11.27 7.98
N GLN A 70 6.56 -12.43 8.61
CA GLN A 70 7.32 -13.54 8.06
C GLN A 70 6.65 -14.11 6.81
N VAL A 71 5.32 -14.30 6.84
CA VAL A 71 4.55 -14.76 5.67
C VAL A 71 4.76 -13.81 4.48
N LEU A 72 4.70 -12.49 4.72
CA LEU A 72 4.94 -11.51 3.66
C LEU A 72 6.38 -11.59 3.13
N ARG A 73 7.38 -11.68 3.99
CA ARG A 73 8.79 -11.77 3.58
C ARG A 73 9.10 -13.01 2.74
N LEU A 74 8.51 -14.15 3.08
CA LEU A 74 8.72 -15.40 2.34
C LEU A 74 8.09 -15.37 0.93
N ASN A 75 7.01 -14.61 0.77
CA ASN A 75 6.23 -14.60 -0.47
C ASN A 75 6.49 -13.36 -1.35
N THR A 76 7.43 -12.47 -0.99
CA THR A 76 7.70 -11.22 -1.71
C THR A 76 9.19 -11.04 -1.97
N PRO A 77 9.59 -10.26 -2.99
CA PRO A 77 11.00 -9.96 -3.20
C PRO A 77 11.55 -9.18 -2.01
N VAL A 78 12.80 -9.46 -1.65
CA VAL A 78 13.45 -8.99 -0.42
C VAL A 78 13.34 -7.48 -0.23
N TRP A 79 13.44 -6.68 -1.31
CA TRP A 79 13.41 -5.21 -1.25
C TRP A 79 12.02 -4.63 -0.91
N LEU A 80 10.92 -5.32 -1.25
CA LEU A 80 9.57 -4.76 -1.19
C LEU A 80 9.06 -4.51 0.23
N PRO A 81 9.26 -5.43 1.21
CA PRO A 81 8.99 -5.14 2.61
C PRO A 81 9.75 -3.92 3.15
N PHE A 82 11.03 -3.74 2.77
CA PHE A 82 11.82 -2.59 3.19
C PHE A 82 11.27 -1.29 2.60
N PHE A 83 10.85 -1.31 1.34
CA PHE A 83 10.20 -0.16 0.70
C PHE A 83 8.90 0.26 1.43
N VAL A 84 8.08 -0.71 1.85
CA VAL A 84 6.85 -0.41 2.62
C VAL A 84 7.18 0.17 4.00
N VAL A 85 8.18 -0.38 4.70
CA VAL A 85 8.64 0.17 5.99
C VAL A 85 9.15 1.60 5.81
N PHE A 86 9.96 1.84 4.78
CA PHE A 86 10.48 3.17 4.46
C PHE A 86 9.34 4.17 4.20
N THR A 87 8.38 3.83 3.33
CA THR A 87 7.22 4.70 3.04
C THR A 87 6.31 4.90 4.25
N GLY A 88 6.22 3.93 5.16
CA GLY A 88 5.49 4.07 6.42
C GLY A 88 6.15 5.05 7.39
N LEU A 89 7.47 4.93 7.59
CA LEU A 89 8.24 5.89 8.38
C LEU A 89 8.18 7.30 7.78
N TYR A 90 8.26 7.39 6.45
CA TYR A 90 8.12 8.63 5.72
C TYR A 90 6.74 9.28 5.93
N ALA A 91 5.65 8.51 5.88
CA ALA A 91 4.29 9.01 6.14
C ALA A 91 4.16 9.56 7.57
N ILE A 92 4.70 8.86 8.57
CA ILE A 92 4.70 9.31 9.97
C ILE A 92 5.48 10.62 10.11
N PHE A 93 6.67 10.71 9.50
CA PHE A 93 7.49 11.92 9.55
C PHE A 93 6.77 13.12 8.90
N ASN A 94 6.17 12.91 7.73
CA ASN A 94 5.36 13.95 7.05
C ASN A 94 4.18 14.41 7.90
N MET A 95 3.48 13.48 8.56
CA MET A 95 2.39 13.81 9.48
C MET A 95 2.90 14.61 10.69
N GLY A 96 4.03 14.21 11.28
CA GLY A 96 4.66 14.92 12.40
C GLY A 96 5.09 16.34 12.02
N MET A 97 5.64 16.53 10.82
CA MET A 97 5.98 17.84 10.28
C MET A 97 4.75 18.72 10.07
N MET A 98 3.65 18.15 9.54
CA MET A 98 2.38 18.87 9.40
C MET A 98 1.84 19.36 10.75
N ILE A 99 1.79 18.48 11.75
CA ILE A 99 1.32 18.82 13.11
C ILE A 99 2.20 19.90 13.73
N ARG A 100 3.54 19.76 13.64
CA ARG A 100 4.50 20.70 14.25
C ARG A 100 4.44 22.08 13.61
N THR A 101 4.25 22.15 12.30
CA THR A 101 4.37 23.42 11.57
C THR A 101 3.09 24.26 11.59
N CYS A 102 1.96 23.72 12.08
CA CYS A 102 0.65 24.40 12.04
C CYS A 102 0.44 25.14 10.71
N TRP A 103 0.91 24.55 9.61
CA TRP A 103 0.94 25.21 8.32
C TRP A 103 -0.51 25.20 7.82
N ALA A 104 -1.23 26.26 8.21
CA ALA A 104 -2.67 26.45 8.18
C ALA A 104 -3.24 26.60 6.75
N GLY A 105 -2.74 25.80 5.82
CA GLY A 105 -3.11 25.86 4.41
C GLY A 105 -3.19 24.50 3.70
N ASN A 106 -2.38 23.49 4.06
CA ASN A 106 -2.40 22.22 3.30
C ASN A 106 -2.22 20.96 4.16
N ASN A 107 -3.34 20.45 4.66
CA ASN A 107 -3.47 19.09 5.22
C ASN A 107 -3.02 17.99 4.23
N LEU A 108 -2.95 18.32 2.93
CA LEU A 108 -2.57 17.44 1.84
C LEU A 108 -1.15 16.87 1.98
N ARG A 109 -0.21 17.57 2.61
CA ARG A 109 1.18 17.09 2.75
C ARG A 109 1.31 15.89 3.69
N GLY A 110 0.56 15.87 4.79
CA GLY A 110 0.49 14.71 5.68
C GLY A 110 -0.27 13.55 5.02
N ILE A 111 -1.46 13.85 4.48
CA ILE A 111 -2.36 12.86 3.88
C ILE A 111 -1.73 12.16 2.67
N SER A 112 -1.00 12.89 1.82
CA SER A 112 -0.34 12.31 0.64
C SER A 112 0.79 11.32 0.97
N GLY A 113 1.46 11.48 2.12
CA GLY A 113 2.37 10.46 2.63
C GLY A 113 1.66 9.14 2.96
N PHE A 114 0.45 9.21 3.52
CA PHE A 114 -0.35 8.02 3.80
C PHE A 114 -0.84 7.33 2.53
N TRP A 115 -1.22 8.07 1.48
CA TRP A 115 -1.58 7.46 0.19
C TRP A 115 -0.46 6.55 -0.33
N ILE A 116 0.77 7.08 -0.37
CA ILE A 116 1.95 6.33 -0.83
C ILE A 116 2.13 5.05 -0.01
N PHE A 117 2.08 5.16 1.32
CA PHE A 117 2.26 4.02 2.21
C PHE A 117 1.22 2.91 1.99
N PHE A 118 -0.06 3.26 1.95
CA PHE A 118 -1.13 2.27 1.81
C PHE A 118 -1.18 1.65 0.41
N PHE A 119 -0.85 2.40 -0.65
CA PHE A 119 -0.71 1.82 -1.99
C PHE A 119 0.52 0.90 -2.08
N ALA A 120 1.64 1.24 -1.44
CA ALA A 120 2.79 0.35 -1.33
C ALA A 120 2.47 -0.93 -0.54
N LEU A 121 1.68 -0.81 0.54
CA LEU A 121 1.18 -1.96 1.31
C LEU A 121 0.28 -2.87 0.45
N GLY A 122 -0.59 -2.27 -0.38
CA GLY A 122 -1.41 -2.98 -1.35
C GLY A 122 -0.60 -3.79 -2.34
N LEU A 123 0.51 -3.24 -2.85
CA LEU A 123 1.46 -3.97 -3.70
C LEU A 123 2.07 -5.17 -2.98
N LEU A 124 2.60 -4.96 -1.78
CA LEU A 124 3.24 -6.01 -0.99
C LEU A 124 2.30 -7.20 -0.74
N ILE A 125 1.08 -6.93 -0.27
CA ILE A 125 0.13 -7.98 0.09
C ILE A 125 -0.41 -8.69 -1.16
N SER A 126 -0.68 -7.95 -2.23
CA SER A 126 -1.13 -8.53 -3.50
C SER A 126 -0.07 -9.46 -4.10
N TRP A 127 1.19 -9.02 -4.07
CA TRP A 127 2.32 -9.82 -4.55
C TRP A 127 2.47 -11.10 -3.74
N ALA A 128 2.45 -10.98 -2.41
CA ALA A 128 2.52 -12.13 -1.51
C ALA A 128 1.42 -13.15 -1.82
N LYS A 129 0.18 -12.66 -2.00
CA LYS A 129 -0.96 -13.53 -2.31
C LYS A 129 -0.82 -14.22 -3.66
N MET A 130 -0.35 -13.52 -4.68
CA MET A 130 -0.12 -14.08 -6.01
C MET A 130 0.94 -15.17 -6.01
N ASN A 131 2.04 -14.97 -5.27
CA ASN A 131 3.10 -15.97 -5.17
C ASN A 131 2.61 -17.23 -4.43
N GLN A 132 1.91 -17.07 -3.31
CA GLN A 132 1.30 -18.20 -2.60
C GLN A 132 0.34 -19.00 -3.50
N GLN A 133 -0.48 -18.32 -4.30
CA GLN A 133 -1.40 -18.99 -5.23
C GLN A 133 -0.68 -19.74 -6.36
N LYS A 134 0.47 -19.25 -6.81
CA LYS A 134 1.29 -19.95 -7.80
C LYS A 134 1.91 -21.22 -7.22
N SER A 135 2.50 -21.12 -6.03
CA SER A 135 3.13 -22.27 -5.36
C SER A 135 2.14 -23.40 -5.08
N ALA A 136 0.93 -23.07 -4.62
CA ALA A 136 -0.12 -24.07 -4.38
C ALA A 136 -0.58 -24.80 -5.66
N HIS A 137 -0.56 -24.14 -6.81
CA HIS A 137 -0.92 -24.79 -8.09
C HIS A 137 0.20 -25.62 -8.70
N THR A 138 1.46 -25.39 -8.32
CA THR A 138 2.58 -26.24 -8.75
C THR A 138 2.56 -27.57 -8.01
N GLU A 139 2.33 -27.56 -6.69
CA GLU A 139 2.25 -28.78 -5.87
C GLU A 139 1.12 -29.73 -6.31
N GLU A 140 0.00 -29.20 -6.81
CA GLU A 140 -1.17 -29.99 -7.24
C GLU A 140 -1.02 -30.62 -8.66
N ASN A 141 -0.03 -30.19 -9.45
CA ASN A 141 0.28 -30.78 -10.77
C ASN A 141 1.45 -31.78 -10.73
N ASP A 142 2.18 -31.82 -9.62
CA ASP A 142 3.30 -32.74 -9.40
C ASP A 142 2.87 -34.01 -8.63
N GLU A 143 1.58 -34.12 -8.25
CA GLU A 143 0.90 -35.33 -7.74
C GLU A 143 0.04 -36.01 -8.83
#